data_AF-A0A2K3M475-F1
#
_entry.id   AF-A0A2K3M475-F1
#
_cell.length_a   1.000
_cell.length_b   1.000
_cell.length_c   1.000
_cell.angle_alpha   90.00
_cell.angle_beta   90.00
_cell.angle_gamma   90.00
#
_symmetry.space_group_name_H-M   'P 1'
#
loop_
_entity.id
_entity.type
_entity.pdbx_description
1 polymer ?
#
loop_
_entity_poly.entity_id
_entity_poly.type
_entity_poly.pdbx_seq_one_letter_code
_entity_poly.pdbx_strand_id
1 'polypeptide(L)'
;MDSVVTQKILFKPLNLNFPIRSGIQQQLNHRVLYHNSVMPLRCSASTPPPSSDDAIVLNVRGMMCEGCASSVKKILETQPQVLSATVNLTSETALVSLSPLLSEEKTSPNWQKELGETLAHHLTTCGFTSALR
;
A
#
# COMPACT_ATOMS: atom_id res chain seq x y z
N MET A 1 -7.60 -25.03 30.16
CA MET A 1 -7.02 -23.70 30.31
C MET A 1 -5.63 -23.72 29.68
N ASP A 2 -5.37 -23.25 28.49
CA ASP A 2 -6.16 -22.68 27.41
C ASP A 2 -5.41 -23.02 26.10
N SER A 3 -6.13 -23.08 25.00
CA SER A 3 -5.80 -23.85 23.80
C SER A 3 -4.74 -23.19 22.91
N VAL A 4 -3.70 -23.95 22.54
CA VAL A 4 -2.76 -23.58 21.47
C VAL A 4 -3.45 -23.83 20.12
N VAL A 5 -4.06 -22.78 19.56
CA VAL A 5 -4.64 -22.84 18.21
C VAL A 5 -3.53 -22.67 17.18
N THR A 6 -3.23 -23.80 16.53
CA THR A 6 -2.49 -23.90 15.29
C THR A 6 -3.27 -23.20 14.16
N GLN A 7 -2.69 -22.20 13.50
CA GLN A 7 -3.12 -21.81 12.16
C GLN A 7 -1.98 -21.86 11.16
N LYS A 8 -2.09 -22.93 10.37
CA LYS A 8 -1.33 -23.33 9.19
C LYS A 8 -1.67 -22.36 8.05
N ILE A 9 -0.84 -21.34 7.83
CA ILE A 9 -1.00 -20.45 6.68
C ILE A 9 -0.35 -21.14 5.47
N LEU A 10 -1.23 -21.53 4.56
CA LEU A 10 -0.99 -22.33 3.36
C LEU A 10 -0.21 -21.52 2.31
N PHE A 11 0.98 -22.00 1.98
CA PHE A 11 1.76 -21.61 0.82
C PHE A 11 0.93 -21.58 -0.47
N LYS A 12 1.09 -20.51 -1.27
CA LYS A 12 0.92 -20.56 -2.72
C LYS A 12 2.20 -20.04 -3.38
N PRO A 13 3.03 -20.92 -3.97
CA PRO A 13 4.12 -20.50 -4.84
C PRO A 13 3.53 -20.15 -6.21
N LEU A 14 3.58 -18.87 -6.58
CA LEU A 14 3.35 -18.46 -7.97
C LEU A 14 4.63 -18.76 -8.77
N ASN A 15 4.67 -19.98 -9.30
CA ASN A 15 5.55 -20.38 -10.37
C ASN A 15 5.14 -19.61 -11.64
N LEU A 16 5.96 -18.66 -12.07
CA LEU A 16 5.83 -18.05 -13.40
C LEU A 16 7.14 -18.27 -14.14
N ASN A 17 7.13 -19.37 -14.88
CA ASN A 17 7.97 -19.71 -16.01
C ASN A 17 8.04 -18.54 -17.01
N PHE A 18 9.20 -17.89 -17.11
CA PHE A 18 9.47 -16.95 -18.19
C PHE A 18 10.35 -17.62 -19.24
N PRO A 19 9.84 -17.89 -20.45
CA PRO A 19 10.65 -18.39 -21.54
C PRO A 19 11.61 -17.29 -22.01
N ILE A 20 12.91 -17.59 -21.92
CA ILE A 20 13.96 -16.85 -22.60
C ILE A 20 13.79 -17.12 -24.10
N ARG A 21 13.61 -16.08 -24.91
CA ARG A 21 13.90 -16.16 -26.35
C ARG A 21 14.72 -14.97 -26.81
N SER A 22 15.92 -15.31 -27.25
CA SER A 22 16.95 -14.46 -27.81
C SER A 22 16.51 -13.66 -29.04
N GLY A 23 17.10 -12.46 -29.14
CA GLY A 23 17.69 -11.91 -30.36
C GLY A 23 16.74 -11.38 -31.43
N ILE A 24 16.84 -10.07 -31.72
CA ILE A 24 17.25 -9.53 -33.03
C ILE A 24 17.45 -8.01 -32.94
N GLN A 25 18.68 -7.59 -33.25
CA GLN A 25 19.08 -6.23 -33.58
C GLN A 25 18.40 -5.80 -34.88
N GLN A 26 17.52 -4.79 -34.87
CA GLN A 26 17.19 -4.04 -36.08
C GLN A 26 17.04 -2.55 -35.77
N GLN A 27 18.15 -1.85 -35.99
CA GLN A 27 18.26 -0.43 -36.23
C GLN A 27 17.41 -0.06 -37.45
N LEU A 28 16.38 0.77 -37.27
CA LEU A 28 15.76 1.50 -38.37
C LEU A 28 15.44 2.92 -37.93
N ASN A 29 16.32 3.82 -38.35
CA ASN A 29 16.05 5.24 -38.51
C ASN A 29 14.75 5.42 -39.29
N HIS A 30 13.69 5.89 -38.65
CA HIS A 30 12.58 6.47 -39.38
C HIS A 30 12.19 7.81 -38.78
N ARG A 31 12.94 8.83 -39.23
CA ARG A 31 12.42 10.07 -39.79
C ARG A 31 11.14 10.59 -39.09
N VAL A 32 11.35 11.37 -38.05
CA VAL A 32 10.34 12.27 -37.49
C VAL A 32 9.98 13.30 -38.56
N LEU A 33 8.87 13.08 -39.26
CA LEU A 33 8.15 14.09 -40.00
C LEU A 33 6.66 13.86 -39.80
N TYR A 34 6.12 14.39 -38.70
CA TYR A 34 4.72 14.78 -38.69
C TYR A 34 4.52 16.00 -37.79
N HIS A 35 4.58 17.14 -38.46
CA HIS A 35 3.89 18.35 -38.06
C HIS A 35 2.39 18.09 -38.18
N ASN A 36 1.67 17.99 -37.06
CA ASN A 36 0.32 18.53 -36.99
C ASN A 36 -0.16 18.66 -35.54
N SER A 37 -0.60 19.87 -35.26
CA SER A 37 -1.19 20.36 -34.03
C SER A 37 -2.41 19.55 -33.60
N VAL A 38 -2.20 18.56 -32.74
CA VAL A 38 -3.22 18.10 -31.79
C VAL A 38 -2.60 18.20 -30.42
N MET A 39 -3.01 19.23 -29.66
CA MET A 39 -2.82 19.20 -28.22
C MET A 39 -3.42 17.88 -27.74
N PRO A 40 -2.65 16.98 -27.10
CA PRO A 40 -3.29 15.86 -26.45
C PRO A 40 -4.23 16.48 -25.44
N LEU A 41 -5.53 16.16 -25.55
CA LEU A 41 -6.48 16.35 -24.49
C LEU A 41 -5.77 15.86 -23.23
N ARG A 42 -5.44 16.79 -22.35
CA ARG A 42 -4.95 16.45 -21.02
C ARG A 42 -6.11 15.68 -20.41
N CYS A 43 -6.03 14.36 -20.46
CA CYS A 43 -6.77 13.53 -19.54
C CYS A 43 -6.35 14.05 -18.17
N SER A 44 -7.21 14.86 -17.56
CA SER A 44 -7.18 15.03 -16.12
C SER A 44 -7.28 13.61 -15.59
N ALA A 45 -6.13 13.05 -15.24
CA ALA A 45 -6.06 12.06 -14.20
C ALA A 45 -6.57 12.76 -12.93
N SER A 46 -7.88 12.93 -12.87
CA SER A 46 -8.59 13.07 -11.62
C SER A 46 -8.42 11.71 -10.98
N THR A 47 -7.26 11.51 -10.33
CA THR A 47 -7.14 10.57 -9.25
C THR A 47 -8.34 10.89 -8.36
N PRO A 48 -9.37 10.01 -8.29
CA PRO A 48 -10.47 10.26 -7.39
C PRO A 48 -9.81 10.48 -6.01
N PRO A 49 -10.12 11.59 -5.31
CA PRO A 49 -9.68 11.73 -3.94
C PRO A 49 -10.11 10.43 -3.23
N PRO A 50 -9.22 9.77 -2.47
CA PRO A 50 -9.63 8.60 -1.72
C PRO A 50 -10.86 9.03 -0.93
N SER A 51 -12.00 8.40 -1.22
CA SER A 51 -13.20 8.53 -0.42
C SER A 51 -12.76 8.34 1.03
N SER A 52 -12.90 9.39 1.83
CA SER A 52 -12.31 9.50 3.17
C SER A 52 -12.77 8.40 4.14
N ASP A 53 -13.77 7.62 3.73
CA ASP A 53 -14.39 6.54 4.47
C ASP A 53 -13.52 5.28 4.59
N ASP A 54 -12.48 5.11 3.76
CA ASP A 54 -11.57 3.94 3.81
C ASP A 54 -10.12 4.32 4.18
N ALA A 55 -9.93 5.46 4.85
CA ALA A 55 -8.61 5.92 5.27
C ALA A 55 -8.48 5.90 6.80
N ILE A 56 -7.42 5.26 7.31
CA ILE A 56 -7.07 5.24 8.73
C ILE A 56 -5.82 6.09 8.94
N VAL A 57 -5.83 6.95 9.97
CA VAL A 57 -4.67 7.76 10.36
C VAL A 57 -4.08 7.22 11.65
N LEU A 58 -2.79 6.91 11.62
CA LEU A 58 -2.03 6.45 12.77
C LEU A 58 -0.98 7.49 13.13
N ASN A 59 -0.77 7.70 14.43
CA ASN A 59 0.38 8.41 14.95
C ASN A 59 1.52 7.42 15.20
N VAL A 60 2.71 7.70 14.68
CA VAL A 60 3.87 6.81 14.78
C VAL A 60 5.08 7.60 15.27
N ARG A 61 5.58 7.25 16.44
CA ARG A 61 6.81 7.82 17.02
C ARG A 61 8.02 6.94 16.72
N GLY A 62 9.20 7.55 16.76
CA GLY A 62 10.47 6.85 16.52
C GLY A 62 10.90 6.81 15.05
N MET A 63 10.15 7.46 14.14
CA MET A 63 10.59 7.67 12.76
C MET A 63 11.60 8.82 12.70
N MET A 64 12.87 8.55 12.99
CA MET A 64 13.93 9.58 13.03
C MET A 64 14.58 9.85 11.66
N CYS A 65 14.40 8.97 10.68
CA CYS A 65 14.97 9.12 9.34
C CYS A 65 14.03 8.55 8.26
N GLU A 66 14.29 8.89 7.00
CA GLU A 66 13.55 8.37 5.85
C GLU A 66 13.59 6.84 5.74
N GLY A 67 14.67 6.21 6.22
CA GLY A 67 14.78 4.76 6.33
C GLY A 67 13.75 4.16 7.28
N CYS A 68 13.58 4.74 8.47
CA CYS A 68 12.55 4.33 9.43
C CYS A 68 11.15 4.52 8.86
N ALA A 69 10.88 5.66 8.20
CA ALA A 69 9.62 5.93 7.54
C ALA A 69 9.31 4.88 6.46
N SER A 70 10.31 4.56 5.64
CA SER A 70 10.18 3.54 4.58
C SER A 70 9.92 2.15 5.16
N SER A 71 10.54 1.80 6.28
CA SER A 71 10.27 0.55 6.99
C SER A 71 8.84 0.50 7.54
N VAL A 72 8.37 1.56 8.20
CA VAL A 72 6.98 1.65 8.70
C VAL A 72 5.98 1.50 7.55
N LYS A 73 6.21 2.20 6.43
CA LYS A 73 5.40 2.08 5.22
C LYS A 73 5.32 0.63 4.74
N LYS A 74 6.47 -0.05 4.59
CA LYS A 74 6.52 -1.46 4.16
C LYS A 74 5.78 -2.39 5.12
N ILE A 75 5.91 -2.19 6.42
CA ILE A 75 5.23 -2.99 7.45
C ILE A 75 3.70 -2.89 7.28
N LEU A 76 3.19 -1.68 7.01
CA LEU A 76 1.77 -1.44 6.76
C LEU A 76 1.31 -2.05 5.43
N GLU A 77 2.07 -1.87 4.36
CA GLU A 77 1.78 -2.45 3.03
C GLU A 77 1.88 -3.98 3.00
N THR A 78 2.54 -4.60 3.99
CA THR A 78 2.56 -6.08 4.13
C THR A 78 1.19 -6.64 4.51
N GLN A 79 0.29 -5.82 5.05
CA GLN A 79 -1.03 -6.26 5.47
C GLN A 79 -1.97 -6.40 4.26
N PRO A 80 -2.70 -7.53 4.12
CA PRO A 80 -3.54 -7.77 2.94
C PRO A 80 -4.76 -6.84 2.84
N GLN A 81 -5.09 -6.13 3.92
CA GLN A 81 -6.21 -5.20 4.00
C GLN A 81 -5.84 -3.78 3.54
N VAL A 82 -4.53 -3.50 3.39
CA VAL A 82 -3.99 -2.18 3.05
C VAL A 82 -3.77 -2.10 1.55
N LEU A 83 -4.37 -1.11 0.88
CA LEU A 83 -4.07 -0.80 -0.53
C LEU A 83 -2.77 -0.03 -0.67
N SER A 84 -2.57 0.96 0.19
CA SER A 84 -1.43 1.88 0.11
C SER A 84 -1.22 2.56 1.45
N ALA A 85 0.04 2.85 1.78
CA ALA A 85 0.39 3.61 2.98
C ALA A 85 1.26 4.82 2.62
N THR A 86 0.96 5.96 3.23
CA THR A 86 1.74 7.19 3.11
C THR A 86 2.19 7.61 4.51
N VAL A 87 3.48 7.87 4.67
CA VAL A 87 4.06 8.30 5.96
C VAL A 87 4.54 9.74 5.86
N ASN A 88 4.32 10.52 6.92
CA ASN A 88 4.76 11.89 7.04
C ASN A 88 5.66 12.02 8.28
N LEU A 89 6.95 12.27 8.04
CA LEU A 89 7.94 12.47 9.10
C LEU A 89 7.70 13.76 9.89
N THR A 90 7.34 14.84 9.21
CA THR A 90 7.10 16.15 9.83
C THR A 90 5.93 16.13 10.81
N SER A 91 4.88 15.38 10.47
CA SER A 91 3.68 15.25 11.30
C SER A 91 3.66 14.01 12.18
N GLU A 92 4.67 13.13 12.09
CA GLU A 92 4.72 11.84 12.78
C GLU A 92 3.43 11.01 12.58
N THR A 93 2.89 11.05 11.36
CA THR A 93 1.64 10.38 10.99
C THR A 93 1.82 9.42 9.83
N ALA A 94 1.06 8.33 9.86
CA ALA A 94 0.93 7.38 8.78
C ALA A 94 -0.54 7.31 8.34
N LEU A 95 -0.80 7.64 7.08
CA LEU A 95 -2.10 7.50 6.42
C LEU A 95 -2.14 6.15 5.72
N VAL A 96 -3.15 5.35 6.05
CA VAL A 96 -3.35 4.01 5.51
C VAL A 96 -4.64 4.01 4.71
N SER A 97 -4.55 3.73 3.42
CA SER A 97 -5.71 3.56 2.53
C SER A 97 -6.06 2.08 2.45
N LEU A 98 -7.32 1.74 2.71
CA LEU A 98 -7.84 0.39 2.70
C LEU A 98 -8.58 0.10 1.40
N SER A 99 -8.72 -1.19 1.09
CA SER A 99 -9.44 -1.60 -0.12
C SER A 99 -10.94 -1.63 0.13
N PRO A 100 -11.74 -0.89 -0.66
CA PRO A 100 -13.20 -0.91 -0.50
C PRO A 100 -13.79 -2.31 -0.73
N LEU A 101 -13.12 -3.14 -1.55
CA LEU A 101 -13.53 -4.52 -1.86
C LEU A 101 -13.44 -5.50 -0.67
N LEU A 102 -12.82 -5.10 0.45
CA LEU A 102 -12.78 -5.87 1.69
C LEU A 102 -13.69 -5.27 2.77
N SER A 103 -14.28 -4.09 2.55
CA SER A 103 -15.14 -3.39 3.49
C SER A 103 -16.60 -3.91 3.47
N GLU A 104 -17.00 -4.63 2.43
CA GLU A 104 -18.37 -5.17 2.28
C GLU A 104 -18.71 -6.33 3.24
N GLU A 105 -17.72 -6.90 3.96
CA GLU A 105 -17.92 -7.98 4.96
C GLU A 105 -17.65 -7.52 6.43
N LYS A 106 -17.84 -6.25 6.77
CA LYS A 106 -17.72 -5.78 8.17
C LYS A 106 -18.98 -5.05 8.63
N THR A 107 -19.97 -5.82 9.09
CA THR A 107 -21.25 -5.37 9.67
C THR A 107 -21.11 -4.55 10.99
N SER A 108 -19.90 -4.36 11.52
CA SER A 108 -19.70 -3.65 12.80
C SER A 108 -19.32 -2.18 12.59
N PRO A 109 -20.00 -1.21 13.22
CA PRO A 109 -19.77 0.22 13.02
C PRO A 109 -18.39 0.75 13.51
N ASN A 110 -17.55 -0.11 14.11
CA ASN A 110 -16.24 0.28 14.66
C ASN A 110 -15.06 -0.48 14.02
N TRP A 111 -15.25 -1.06 12.84
CA TRP A 111 -14.21 -1.88 12.20
C TRP A 111 -12.91 -1.09 11.93
N GLN A 112 -13.00 0.21 11.59
CA GLN A 112 -11.84 1.08 11.37
C GLN A 112 -10.98 1.19 12.64
N LYS A 113 -11.63 1.26 13.81
CA LYS A 113 -10.94 1.35 15.10
C LYS A 113 -10.17 0.06 15.40
N GLU A 114 -10.83 -1.09 15.26
CA GLU A 114 -10.24 -2.40 15.51
C GLU A 114 -9.04 -2.69 14.59
N LEU A 115 -9.18 -2.36 13.29
CA LEU A 115 -8.07 -2.49 12.34
C LEU A 115 -6.94 -1.50 12.66
N GLY A 116 -7.28 -0.25 12.98
CA GLY A 116 -6.30 0.76 13.37
C GLY A 116 -5.49 0.36 14.60
N GLU A 117 -6.15 -0.18 15.63
CA GLU A 117 -5.51 -0.73 16.82
C GLU A 117 -4.62 -1.93 16.49
N THR A 118 -5.07 -2.82 15.60
CA THR A 118 -4.29 -3.97 15.13
C THR A 118 -3.02 -3.52 14.40
N LEU A 119 -3.12 -2.55 13.48
CA LEU A 119 -1.99 -1.98 12.76
C LEU A 119 -1.00 -1.29 13.71
N ALA A 120 -1.50 -0.52 14.67
CA ALA A 120 -0.68 0.13 15.69
C ALA A 120 0.04 -0.89 16.60
N HIS A 121 -0.64 -1.96 17.01
CA HIS A 121 -0.01 -3.03 17.77
C HIS A 121 1.12 -3.71 16.99
N HIS A 122 0.91 -3.96 15.69
CA HIS A 122 1.92 -4.55 14.83
C HIS A 122 3.17 -3.66 14.71
N LEU A 123 2.98 -2.36 14.47
CA LEU A 123 4.08 -1.39 14.47
C LEU A 123 4.81 -1.34 15.81
N THR A 124 4.08 -1.38 16.92
CA THR A 124 4.65 -1.38 18.27
C THR A 124 5.49 -2.64 18.52
N THR A 125 5.03 -3.79 18.03
CA THR A 125 5.78 -5.06 18.07
C THR A 125 7.07 -4.99 17.24
N CYS A 126 7.07 -4.21 16.16
CA CYS A 126 8.25 -3.93 15.33
C CYS A 126 9.17 -2.83 15.90
N GLY A 127 8.88 -2.28 17.09
CA GLY A 127 9.70 -1.26 17.74
C GLY A 127 9.30 0.20 17.42
N PHE A 128 8.17 0.41 16.75
CA PHE A 128 7.62 1.74 16.46
C PHE A 128 6.40 2.02 17.34
N THR A 129 6.57 2.84 18.38
CA THR A 129 5.45 3.25 19.25
C THR A 129 4.39 3.95 18.42
N SER A 130 3.19 3.36 18.34
CA SER A 130 2.11 3.91 17.50
C SER A 130 0.74 3.82 18.16
N ALA A 131 -0.16 4.70 17.73
CA ALA A 131 -1.52 4.80 18.23
C ALA A 131 -2.48 5.26 17.12
N LEU A 132 -3.73 4.84 17.19
CA LEU A 132 -4.80 5.37 16.34
C LEU A 132 -5.07 6.84 16.69
N ARG A 133 -5.24 7.69 15.66
CA ARG A 133 -5.48 9.12 15.82
C ARG A 133 -6.95 9.46 15.95
#